data_AF-A0AA41JSI7-F1
#
_entry.id   AF-A0AA41JSI7-F1
#
_cell.length_a   1.000
_cell.length_b   1.000
_cell.length_c   1.000
_cell.angle_alpha   90.00
_cell.angle_beta   90.00
_cell.angle_gamma   90.00
#
_symmetry.space_group_name_H-M   'P 1'
#
loop_
_entity.id
_entity.type
_entity.pdbx_description
1 polymer ?
#
loop_
_entity_poly.entity_id
_entity_poly.type
_entity_poly.pdbx_seq_one_letter_code
_entity_poly.pdbx_strand_id
1 'polypeptide(L)'
;MRQFNSQLAGADFVPLGEWTPQPQTLLPAFSWEARDLLVVDDATDEMQIIAQADPAQLLDRLGGTIYSRLNDQLTRALAPRPLPTARYLLLDLAMLSHATPQATVAGLMGLAVVTAKGQAFTSTALPGVVNQAVCWLRETGLTEHQLFQPIGATTLSRLYQQLFQQPAACDQQRPCHTRAEKLTHDTVALLQGQIQTLKLPVSWQLLRAASLEQTVN
;
A
#
# COMPACT_ATOMS: atom_id res chain seq x y z
N MET A 1 2.73 -6.53 26.09
CA MET A 1 3.55 -6.78 24.89
C MET A 1 2.61 -7.29 23.82
N ARG A 2 2.87 -7.10 22.52
CA ARG A 2 1.97 -7.67 21.51
C ARG A 2 2.34 -9.12 21.21
N GLN A 3 1.33 -9.98 21.23
CA GLN A 3 1.43 -11.37 20.82
C GLN A 3 0.44 -11.66 19.70
N PHE A 4 0.82 -12.59 18.83
CA PHE A 4 0.09 -12.91 17.61
C PHE A 4 -0.19 -14.40 17.53
N ASN A 5 -1.33 -14.74 16.93
CA ASN A 5 -1.71 -16.10 16.57
C ASN A 5 -2.60 -16.08 15.32
N SER A 6 -3.03 -17.25 14.85
CA SER A 6 -4.01 -17.35 13.76
C SER A 6 -5.15 -18.26 14.15
N GLN A 7 -6.31 -18.05 13.54
CA GLN A 7 -7.48 -18.92 13.66
C GLN A 7 -8.06 -19.24 12.28
N LEU A 8 -8.96 -20.22 12.20
CA LEU A 8 -9.81 -20.37 11.01
C LEU A 8 -10.68 -19.13 10.84
N ALA A 9 -10.85 -18.68 9.59
CA ALA A 9 -11.64 -17.50 9.30
C ALA A 9 -13.08 -17.62 9.84
N GLY A 10 -13.53 -16.59 10.56
CA GLY A 10 -14.88 -16.53 11.13
C GLY A 10 -15.10 -17.32 12.42
N ALA A 11 -14.05 -17.89 13.02
CA ALA A 11 -14.15 -18.56 14.31
C ALA A 11 -14.31 -17.56 15.49
N ASP A 12 -14.91 -18.03 16.59
CA ASP A 12 -15.13 -17.26 17.82
C ASP A 12 -13.87 -17.26 18.72
N PHE A 13 -12.76 -16.71 18.23
CA PHE A 13 -11.47 -16.59 18.93
C PHE A 13 -10.86 -17.96 19.33
N VAL A 14 -10.44 -18.75 18.33
CA VAL A 14 -9.86 -20.09 18.55
C VAL A 14 -8.43 -20.15 18.00
N PRO A 15 -7.39 -19.94 18.84
CA PRO A 15 -6.00 -19.98 18.40
C PRO A 15 -5.59 -21.37 17.91
N LEU A 16 -4.89 -21.45 16.78
CA LEU A 16 -4.46 -22.72 16.16
C LEU A 16 -3.04 -23.17 16.55
N GLY A 17 -2.28 -22.33 17.25
CA GLY A 17 -0.91 -22.65 17.65
C GLY A 17 -0.46 -21.88 18.89
N GLU A 18 0.85 -21.81 19.09
CA GLU A 18 1.46 -21.01 20.16
C GLU A 18 1.45 -19.52 19.83
N TRP A 19 1.20 -18.69 20.84
CA TRP A 19 1.31 -17.25 20.72
C TRP A 19 2.76 -16.84 20.48
N THR A 20 2.98 -15.94 19.52
CA THR A 20 4.33 -15.49 19.13
C THR A 20 4.44 -13.97 19.16
N PRO A 21 5.56 -13.39 19.63
CA PRO A 21 5.84 -11.95 19.46
C PRO A 21 6.34 -11.62 18.05
N GLN A 22 6.55 -12.62 17.20
CA GLN A 22 7.10 -12.51 15.85
C GLN A 22 6.01 -12.82 14.81
N PRO A 23 5.18 -11.84 14.41
CA PRO A 23 4.04 -12.10 13.54
C PRO A 23 4.45 -12.66 12.17
N GLN A 24 5.68 -12.40 11.71
CA GLN A 24 6.19 -12.89 10.42
C GLN A 24 6.20 -14.43 10.33
N THR A 25 6.27 -15.15 11.46
CA THR A 25 6.22 -16.61 11.46
C THR A 25 4.85 -17.17 11.09
N LEU A 26 3.80 -16.32 11.14
CA LEU A 26 2.43 -16.68 10.78
C LEU A 26 2.14 -16.49 9.28
N LEU A 27 2.97 -15.74 8.54
CA LEU A 27 2.74 -15.43 7.12
C LEU A 27 2.48 -16.66 6.24
N PRO A 28 3.23 -17.77 6.37
CA PRO A 28 2.99 -18.96 5.57
C PRO A 28 1.59 -19.56 5.77
N ALA A 29 0.93 -19.32 6.92
CA ALA A 29 -0.40 -19.85 7.18
C ALA A 29 -1.49 -19.15 6.35
N PHE A 30 -1.28 -17.88 5.99
CA PHE A 30 -2.26 -17.06 5.27
C PHE A 30 -2.30 -17.33 3.76
N SER A 31 -1.32 -18.04 3.19
CA SER A 31 -1.20 -18.28 1.75
C SER A 31 -1.97 -19.49 1.22
N TRP A 32 -2.48 -20.37 2.08
CA TRP A 32 -3.15 -21.62 1.63
C TRP A 32 -4.51 -21.86 2.29
N GLU A 33 -4.77 -21.32 3.47
CA GLU A 33 -6.04 -21.50 4.19
C GLU A 33 -6.61 -20.15 4.62
N ALA A 34 -7.95 -20.01 4.57
CA ALA A 34 -8.62 -18.81 5.05
C ALA A 34 -8.49 -18.71 6.58
N ARG A 35 -7.70 -17.73 7.02
CA ARG A 35 -7.38 -17.51 8.44
C ARG A 35 -7.56 -16.06 8.82
N ASP A 36 -7.95 -15.82 10.08
CA ASP A 36 -7.90 -14.50 10.69
C ASP A 36 -6.65 -14.36 11.56
N LEU A 37 -6.15 -13.14 11.68
CA LEU A 37 -5.05 -12.82 12.59
C LEU A 37 -5.63 -12.53 13.97
N LEU A 38 -5.10 -13.22 14.98
CA LEU A 38 -5.37 -12.90 16.37
C LEU A 38 -4.26 -12.02 16.92
N VAL A 39 -4.64 -10.96 17.64
CA VAL A 39 -3.70 -10.06 18.31
C VAL A 39 -4.13 -9.92 19.76
N VAL A 40 -3.17 -10.12 20.67
CA VAL A 40 -3.30 -9.77 22.09
C VAL A 40 -2.30 -8.65 22.35
N ASP A 41 -2.73 -7.59 23.02
CA ASP A 41 -1.86 -6.53 23.50
C ASP A 41 -1.91 -6.48 25.03
N ASP A 42 -0.93 -7.09 25.70
CA ASP A 42 -0.92 -7.13 27.18
C ASP A 42 -0.78 -5.74 27.80
N ALA A 43 -0.35 -4.72 27.04
CA ALA A 43 -0.21 -3.37 27.59
C ALA A 43 -1.57 -2.68 27.73
N THR A 44 -2.55 -3.04 26.88
CA THR A 44 -3.89 -2.46 26.86
C THR A 44 -4.96 -3.44 27.32
N ASP A 45 -4.60 -4.70 27.59
CA ASP A 45 -5.52 -5.81 27.89
C ASP A 45 -6.57 -5.99 26.78
N GLU A 46 -6.15 -5.76 25.52
CA GLU A 46 -7.02 -5.88 24.35
C GLU A 46 -6.75 -7.17 23.59
N MET A 47 -7.84 -7.81 23.15
CA MET A 47 -7.83 -8.95 22.25
C MET A 47 -8.63 -8.62 21.00
N GLN A 48 -8.04 -8.87 19.84
CA GLN A 48 -8.62 -8.50 18.55
C GLN A 48 -8.54 -9.65 17.56
N ILE A 49 -9.63 -9.85 16.82
CA ILE A 49 -9.68 -10.67 15.61
C ILE A 49 -9.58 -9.72 14.43
N ILE A 50 -8.53 -9.85 13.63
CA ILE A 50 -8.32 -9.06 12.41
C ILE A 50 -8.63 -9.98 11.23
N ALA A 51 -9.86 -9.84 10.73
CA ALA A 51 -10.32 -10.56 9.56
C ALA A 51 -9.41 -10.29 8.35
N GLN A 52 -9.03 -11.34 7.64
CA GLN A 52 -8.13 -11.22 6.50
C GLN A 52 -8.89 -11.09 5.20
N ALA A 53 -8.45 -10.14 4.39
CA ALA A 53 -8.97 -9.91 3.07
C ALA A 53 -8.32 -10.82 2.04
N ASP A 54 -9.12 -11.44 1.16
CA ASP A 54 -8.59 -12.10 -0.03
C ASP A 54 -8.50 -11.13 -1.22
N PRO A 55 -7.71 -11.44 -2.27
CA PRO A 55 -7.55 -10.56 -3.43
C PRO A 55 -8.85 -10.23 -4.17
N ALA A 56 -9.82 -11.14 -4.21
CA ALA A 56 -11.10 -10.90 -4.88
C ALA A 56 -11.92 -9.85 -4.12
N GLN A 57 -11.97 -9.95 -2.79
CA GLN A 57 -12.61 -8.97 -1.92
C GLN A 57 -11.99 -7.58 -2.04
N LEU A 58 -10.68 -7.48 -2.29
CA LEU A 58 -10.01 -6.19 -2.52
C LEU A 58 -10.50 -5.55 -3.83
N LEU A 59 -10.58 -6.33 -4.89
CA LEU A 59 -11.06 -5.84 -6.19
C LEU A 59 -12.53 -5.42 -6.13
N ASP A 60 -13.37 -6.22 -5.46
CA ASP A 60 -14.79 -5.90 -5.26
C ASP A 60 -14.97 -4.62 -4.44
N ARG A 61 -14.21 -4.46 -3.35
CA ARG A 61 -14.21 -3.24 -2.52
C ARG A 61 -13.81 -1.99 -3.29
N LEU A 62 -12.82 -2.11 -4.17
CA LEU A 62 -12.37 -0.99 -5.00
C LEU A 62 -13.37 -0.65 -6.11
N GLY A 63 -14.20 -1.61 -6.52
CA GLY A 63 -15.23 -1.47 -7.55
C GLY A 63 -16.13 -0.26 -7.32
N GLY A 64 -16.24 0.62 -8.31
CA GLY A 64 -17.12 1.80 -8.25
C GLY A 64 -16.67 2.94 -7.33
N THR A 65 -15.51 2.81 -6.66
CA THR A 65 -14.98 3.87 -5.77
C THR A 65 -14.22 4.97 -6.52
N ILE A 66 -13.91 6.07 -5.83
CA ILE A 66 -13.01 7.10 -6.37
C ILE A 66 -11.60 6.55 -6.62
N TYR A 67 -11.18 5.52 -5.87
CA TYR A 67 -9.84 4.94 -5.97
C TYR A 67 -9.69 4.06 -7.22
N SER A 68 -10.73 3.31 -7.62
CA SER A 68 -10.72 2.62 -8.92
C SER A 68 -10.72 3.61 -10.09
N ARG A 69 -11.52 4.68 -10.02
CA ARG A 69 -11.46 5.77 -11.03
C ARG A 69 -10.09 6.43 -11.10
N LEU A 70 -9.42 6.60 -9.96
CA LEU A 70 -8.06 7.12 -9.90
C LEU A 70 -7.07 6.16 -10.56
N ASN A 71 -7.21 4.86 -10.32
CA ASN A 71 -6.40 3.83 -10.95
C ASN A 71 -6.54 3.82 -12.47
N ASP A 72 -7.77 3.94 -12.98
CA ASP A 72 -8.02 4.03 -14.43
C ASP A 72 -7.38 5.29 -15.03
N GLN A 73 -7.50 6.41 -14.31
CA GLN A 73 -6.89 7.67 -14.73
C GLN A 73 -5.36 7.57 -14.81
N LEU A 74 -4.75 6.95 -13.80
CA LEU A 74 -3.30 6.72 -13.77
C LEU A 74 -2.86 5.78 -14.89
N THR A 75 -3.60 4.69 -15.10
CA THR A 75 -3.34 3.71 -16.15
C THR A 75 -3.36 4.37 -17.53
N ARG A 76 -4.35 5.24 -17.79
CA ARG A 76 -4.40 6.03 -19.03
C ARG A 76 -3.25 7.03 -19.14
N ALA A 77 -2.91 7.72 -18.06
CA ALA A 77 -1.85 8.73 -18.07
C ALA A 77 -0.44 8.15 -18.31
N LEU A 78 -0.23 6.88 -17.92
CA LEU A 78 1.07 6.22 -17.99
C LEU A 78 1.21 5.23 -19.14
N ALA A 79 0.13 4.91 -19.87
CA ALA A 79 0.18 4.01 -21.01
C ALA A 79 1.26 4.44 -22.05
N PRO A 80 2.03 3.49 -22.62
CA PRO A 80 1.92 2.03 -22.49
C PRO A 80 2.71 1.43 -21.30
N ARG A 81 3.20 2.24 -20.36
CA ARG A 81 4.05 1.76 -19.25
C ARG A 81 3.21 0.94 -18.26
N PRO A 82 3.63 -0.28 -17.91
CA PRO A 82 2.93 -1.07 -16.92
C PRO A 82 3.06 -0.44 -15.54
N LEU A 83 1.94 -0.35 -14.84
CA LEU A 83 1.91 -0.03 -13.41
C LEU A 83 2.25 -1.30 -12.60
N PRO A 84 2.90 -1.16 -11.44
CA PRO A 84 3.24 -2.30 -10.59
C PRO A 84 1.98 -3.02 -10.09
N THR A 85 2.03 -4.36 -10.01
CA THR A 85 0.95 -5.22 -9.54
C THR A 85 0.44 -4.80 -8.16
N ALA A 86 1.37 -4.38 -7.28
CA ALA A 86 1.14 -3.84 -5.95
C ALA A 86 0.14 -2.67 -5.84
N ARG A 87 -0.23 -2.03 -6.97
CA ARG A 87 -1.12 -0.85 -6.97
C ARG A 87 -2.45 -1.09 -6.25
N TYR A 88 -3.02 -2.29 -6.35
CA TYR A 88 -4.33 -2.56 -5.75
C TYR A 88 -4.25 -2.62 -4.22
N LEU A 89 -3.14 -3.10 -3.65
CA LEU A 89 -2.89 -3.06 -2.20
C LEU A 89 -2.82 -1.61 -1.72
N LEU A 90 -2.10 -0.76 -2.46
CA LEU A 90 -2.02 0.67 -2.13
C LEU A 90 -3.38 1.35 -2.20
N LEU A 91 -4.18 1.05 -3.22
CA LEU A 91 -5.52 1.59 -3.39
C LEU A 91 -6.46 1.15 -2.26
N ASP A 92 -6.43 -0.12 -1.86
CA ASP A 92 -7.26 -0.63 -0.75
C ASP A 92 -6.82 -0.01 0.58
N LEU A 93 -5.50 0.08 0.84
CA LEU A 93 -4.97 0.82 1.99
C LEU A 93 -5.39 2.29 1.99
N ALA A 94 -5.37 2.94 0.83
CA ALA A 94 -5.82 4.32 0.73
C ALA A 94 -7.30 4.46 1.08
N MET A 95 -8.13 3.54 0.60
CA MET A 95 -9.56 3.51 0.89
C MET A 95 -9.86 3.25 2.36
N LEU A 96 -9.34 2.16 2.92
CA LEU A 96 -9.56 1.77 4.32
C LEU A 96 -9.01 2.79 5.31
N SER A 97 -7.96 3.50 4.91
CA SER A 97 -7.31 4.51 5.74
C SER A 97 -7.78 5.93 5.42
N HIS A 98 -8.77 6.11 4.54
CA HIS A 98 -9.31 7.42 4.12
C HIS A 98 -8.23 8.40 3.65
N ALA A 99 -7.24 7.92 2.91
CA ALA A 99 -6.22 8.78 2.32
C ALA A 99 -6.80 9.62 1.19
N THR A 100 -6.32 10.86 1.06
CA THR A 100 -6.75 11.76 -0.01
C THR A 100 -6.33 11.24 -1.39
N PRO A 101 -7.11 11.53 -2.46
CA PRO A 101 -6.71 11.22 -3.83
C PRO A 101 -5.29 11.69 -4.18
N GLN A 102 -4.88 12.88 -3.75
CA GLN A 102 -3.52 13.38 -3.97
C GLN A 102 -2.45 12.51 -3.30
N ALA A 103 -2.66 12.09 -2.04
CA ALA A 103 -1.72 11.22 -1.35
C ALA A 103 -1.63 9.84 -2.00
N THR A 104 -2.78 9.30 -2.44
CA THR A 104 -2.83 8.03 -3.17
C THR A 104 -2.10 8.11 -4.50
N VAL A 105 -2.35 9.15 -5.30
CA VAL A 105 -1.64 9.37 -6.57
C VAL A 105 -0.14 9.48 -6.34
N ALA A 106 0.30 10.27 -5.36
CA ALA A 106 1.72 10.43 -5.07
C ALA A 106 2.38 9.08 -4.73
N GLY A 107 1.69 8.25 -3.94
CA GLY A 107 2.15 6.90 -3.61
C GLY A 107 2.24 5.99 -4.83
N LEU A 108 1.19 5.96 -5.66
CA LEU A 108 1.18 5.16 -6.89
C LEU A 108 2.26 5.62 -7.89
N MET A 109 2.48 6.92 -8.02
CA MET A 109 3.54 7.51 -8.83
C MET A 109 4.92 7.10 -8.32
N GLY A 110 5.14 7.13 -7.02
CA GLY A 110 6.38 6.68 -6.40
C GLY A 110 6.67 5.21 -6.70
N LEU A 111 5.68 4.33 -6.51
CA LEU A 111 5.82 2.91 -6.86
C LEU A 111 6.13 2.74 -8.35
N ALA A 112 5.38 3.40 -9.24
CA ALA A 112 5.56 3.28 -10.68
C ALA A 112 6.96 3.75 -11.14
N VAL A 113 7.44 4.88 -10.64
CA VAL A 113 8.73 5.45 -11.02
C VAL A 113 9.89 4.59 -10.50
N VAL A 114 9.85 4.16 -9.25
CA VAL A 114 10.92 3.32 -8.67
C VAL A 114 11.01 1.98 -9.40
N THR A 115 9.86 1.35 -9.67
CA THR A 115 9.80 0.12 -10.49
C THR A 115 10.34 0.36 -11.90
N ALA A 116 9.94 1.44 -12.57
CA ALA A 116 10.41 1.73 -13.93
C ALA A 116 11.90 2.07 -14.00
N LYS A 117 12.47 2.66 -12.93
CA LYS A 117 13.92 2.90 -12.80
C LYS A 117 14.69 1.61 -12.46
N GLY A 118 14.02 0.47 -12.23
CA GLY A 118 14.66 -0.77 -11.79
C GLY A 118 15.33 -0.66 -10.42
N GLN A 119 14.91 0.30 -9.60
CA GLN A 119 15.49 0.54 -8.29
C GLN A 119 14.82 -0.35 -7.25
N ALA A 120 15.60 -0.85 -6.29
CA ALA A 120 15.04 -1.53 -5.13
C ALA A 120 14.22 -0.55 -4.29
N PHE A 121 13.13 -1.04 -3.68
CA PHE A 121 12.35 -0.28 -2.69
C PHE A 121 13.14 -0.15 -1.38
N THR A 122 14.15 0.70 -1.38
CA THR A 122 14.98 0.97 -0.20
C THR A 122 14.34 2.03 0.69
N SER A 123 14.87 2.17 1.91
CA SER A 123 14.38 3.19 2.83
C SER A 123 14.52 4.61 2.26
N THR A 124 15.46 4.88 1.35
CA THR A 124 15.73 6.22 0.79
C THR A 124 14.98 6.49 -0.52
N ALA A 125 15.10 5.61 -1.52
CA ALA A 125 14.66 5.89 -2.89
C ALA A 125 13.14 6.08 -2.97
N LEU A 126 12.37 5.13 -2.45
CA LEU A 126 10.90 5.20 -2.54
C LEU A 126 10.33 6.39 -1.77
N PRO A 127 10.67 6.62 -0.48
CA PRO A 127 10.20 7.81 0.22
C PRO A 127 10.61 9.13 -0.42
N GLY A 128 11.81 9.21 -1.00
CA GLY A 128 12.24 10.44 -1.68
C GLY A 128 11.42 10.72 -2.95
N VAL A 129 11.24 9.73 -3.82
CA VAL A 129 10.40 9.88 -5.02
C VAL A 129 8.94 10.22 -4.66
N VAL A 130 8.38 9.55 -3.65
CA VAL A 130 7.01 9.82 -3.17
C VAL A 130 6.89 11.25 -2.66
N ASN A 131 7.88 11.74 -1.90
CA ASN A 131 7.86 13.12 -1.39
C ASN A 131 7.98 14.15 -2.52
N GLN A 132 8.83 13.90 -3.52
CA GLN A 132 8.89 14.74 -4.72
C GLN A 132 7.52 14.76 -5.43
N ALA A 133 6.86 13.60 -5.57
CA ALA A 133 5.53 13.54 -6.16
C ALA A 133 4.50 14.38 -5.38
N VAL A 134 4.53 14.34 -4.04
CA VAL A 134 3.67 15.19 -3.19
C VAL A 134 3.94 16.67 -3.42
N CYS A 135 5.21 17.09 -3.44
CA CYS A 135 5.58 18.49 -3.67
C CYS A 135 5.10 18.99 -5.02
N TRP A 136 5.39 18.25 -6.09
CA TRP A 136 4.94 18.60 -7.43
C TRP A 136 3.42 18.68 -7.56
N LEU A 137 2.69 17.72 -7.00
CA LEU A 137 1.22 17.74 -7.02
C LEU A 137 0.67 19.00 -6.32
N ARG A 138 1.29 19.42 -5.21
CA ARG A 138 0.91 20.66 -4.52
C ARG A 138 1.23 21.89 -5.36
N GLU A 139 2.41 21.94 -5.99
CA GLU A 139 2.83 23.06 -6.85
C GLU A 139 1.96 23.21 -8.09
N THR A 140 1.39 22.12 -8.61
CA THR A 140 0.46 22.20 -9.75
C THR A 140 -0.83 22.95 -9.43
N GLY A 141 -1.18 23.11 -8.14
CA GLY A 141 -2.43 23.74 -7.72
C GLY A 141 -3.68 22.95 -8.10
N LEU A 142 -3.56 21.70 -8.57
CA LEU A 142 -4.70 20.89 -8.95
C LEU A 142 -5.52 20.49 -7.72
N THR A 143 -6.80 20.79 -7.78
CA THR A 143 -7.78 20.25 -6.84
C THR A 143 -7.93 18.73 -7.04
N GLU A 144 -8.39 18.03 -6.00
CA GLU A 144 -8.65 16.59 -6.08
C GLU A 144 -9.66 16.25 -7.18
N HIS A 145 -10.68 17.09 -7.38
CA HIS A 145 -11.65 16.89 -8.46
C HIS A 145 -11.01 16.94 -9.85
N GLN A 146 -10.08 17.87 -10.07
CA GLN A 146 -9.39 18.02 -11.36
C GLN A 146 -8.47 16.83 -11.69
N LEU A 147 -8.03 16.06 -10.69
CA LEU A 147 -7.29 14.80 -10.95
C LEU A 147 -8.12 13.82 -11.77
N PHE A 148 -9.44 13.81 -11.60
CA PHE A 148 -10.36 12.92 -12.30
C PHE A 148 -10.81 13.44 -13.68
N GLN A 149 -10.39 14.65 -14.05
CA GLN A 149 -10.69 15.28 -15.34
C GLN A 149 -9.55 15.07 -16.34
N PRO A 150 -9.75 15.33 -17.65
CA PRO A 150 -8.69 15.20 -18.65
C PRO A 150 -7.40 15.96 -18.31
N ILE A 151 -7.51 17.15 -17.72
CA ILE A 151 -6.36 17.93 -17.25
C ILE A 151 -5.52 17.16 -16.21
N GLY A 152 -6.17 16.36 -15.36
CA GLY A 152 -5.51 15.47 -14.42
C GLY A 152 -4.61 14.47 -15.13
N ALA A 153 -5.11 13.76 -16.15
CA ALA A 153 -4.29 12.79 -16.89
C ALA A 153 -3.05 13.42 -17.52
N THR A 154 -3.19 14.60 -18.14
CA THR A 154 -2.06 15.33 -18.74
C THR A 154 -1.02 15.72 -17.68
N THR A 155 -1.46 16.23 -16.53
CA THR A 155 -0.55 16.61 -15.44
C THR A 155 0.13 15.40 -14.82
N LEU A 156 -0.58 14.28 -14.63
CA LEU A 156 -0.01 13.03 -14.11
C LEU A 156 1.05 12.46 -15.05
N SER A 157 0.81 12.51 -16.36
CA SER A 157 1.79 12.07 -17.36
C SER A 157 3.07 12.92 -17.30
N ARG A 158 2.94 14.25 -17.19
CA ARG A 158 4.07 15.17 -17.05
C ARG A 158 4.83 14.93 -15.74
N LEU A 159 4.11 14.78 -14.63
CA LEU A 159 4.67 14.48 -13.31
C LEU A 159 5.51 13.22 -13.36
N TYR A 160 4.97 12.13 -13.92
CA TYR A 160 5.72 10.89 -14.06
C TYR A 160 7.01 11.10 -14.85
N GLN A 161 6.96 11.82 -15.98
CA GLN A 161 8.15 12.08 -16.77
C GLN A 161 9.20 12.86 -15.98
N GLN A 162 8.79 13.89 -15.23
CA GLN A 162 9.68 14.67 -14.36
C GLN A 162 10.33 13.79 -13.29
N LEU A 163 9.54 13.01 -12.55
CA LEU A 163 10.04 12.11 -11.50
C LEU A 163 10.94 10.99 -12.07
N PHE A 164 10.64 10.51 -13.28
CA PHE A 164 11.45 9.49 -13.94
C PHE A 164 12.79 10.04 -14.41
N GLN A 165 12.81 11.26 -14.96
CA GLN A 165 14.01 11.91 -15.49
C GLN A 165 14.83 12.66 -14.43
N GLN A 166 14.31 12.84 -13.21
CA GLN A 166 15.02 13.57 -12.16
C GLN A 166 16.32 12.85 -11.75
N PRO A 167 17.37 13.61 -11.37
CA PRO A 167 18.62 13.04 -10.88
C PRO A 167 18.40 12.18 -9.64
N ALA A 168 19.18 11.10 -9.49
CA ALA A 168 19.09 10.19 -8.34
C ALA A 168 19.31 10.87 -6.98
N ALA A 169 20.00 12.02 -6.94
CA ALA A 169 20.15 12.83 -5.73
C ALA A 169 18.81 13.38 -5.21
N CYS A 170 17.85 13.67 -6.10
CA CYS A 170 16.50 14.13 -5.74
C CYS A 170 15.68 12.99 -5.10
N ASP A 171 15.97 11.74 -5.47
CA ASP A 171 15.33 10.54 -4.90
C ASP A 171 15.73 10.29 -3.44
N GLN A 172 16.67 11.07 -2.87
CA GLN A 172 17.14 10.90 -1.49
C GLN A 172 16.61 11.96 -0.52
N GLN A 173 15.94 13.02 -1.01
CA GLN A 173 15.44 14.11 -0.18
C GLN A 173 14.15 13.72 0.55
N ARG A 174 14.12 13.85 1.89
CA ARG A 174 12.96 13.53 2.74
C ARG A 174 12.50 14.72 3.59
N PRO A 175 11.76 15.68 3.02
CA PRO A 175 11.35 16.84 3.80
C PRO A 175 10.24 16.54 4.82
N CYS A 176 9.38 15.51 4.65
CA CYS A 176 8.25 15.24 5.56
C CYS A 176 7.80 13.77 5.58
N HIS A 177 7.23 13.32 6.71
CA HIS A 177 6.45 12.08 6.81
C HIS A 177 5.01 12.28 6.30
N THR A 178 4.74 11.89 5.06
CA THR A 178 3.44 12.11 4.43
C THR A 178 2.51 10.89 4.52
N ARG A 179 1.20 11.10 4.32
CA ARG A 179 0.25 9.97 4.18
C ARG A 179 0.62 9.07 3.01
N ALA A 180 1.09 9.66 1.91
CA ALA A 180 1.62 8.93 0.76
C ALA A 180 2.78 8.02 1.14
N GLU A 181 3.75 8.51 1.93
CA GLU A 181 4.87 7.71 2.42
C GLU A 181 4.39 6.50 3.23
N LYS A 182 3.44 6.69 4.15
CA LYS A 182 2.87 5.59 4.95
C LYS A 182 2.19 4.54 4.06
N LEU A 183 1.40 4.96 3.07
CA LEU A 183 0.76 4.06 2.12
C LEU A 183 1.78 3.22 1.35
N THR A 184 2.81 3.87 0.78
CA THR A 184 3.84 3.15 0.02
C THR A 184 4.72 2.26 0.88
N HIS A 185 5.04 2.72 2.10
CA HIS A 185 5.80 1.94 3.07
C HIS A 185 5.06 0.65 3.39
N ASP A 186 3.79 0.75 3.80
CA ASP A 186 3.01 -0.42 4.19
C ASP A 186 2.75 -1.35 3.00
N THR A 187 2.50 -0.79 1.81
CA THR A 187 2.36 -1.60 0.58
C THR A 187 3.61 -2.45 0.33
N VAL A 188 4.81 -1.84 0.39
CA VAL A 188 6.07 -2.56 0.18
C VAL A 188 6.37 -3.53 1.32
N ALA A 189 6.13 -3.12 2.57
CA ALA A 189 6.34 -3.97 3.73
C ALA A 189 5.48 -5.23 3.68
N LEU A 190 4.21 -5.12 3.25
CA LEU A 190 3.34 -6.26 2.99
C LEU A 190 3.93 -7.20 1.92
N LEU A 191 4.34 -6.65 0.76
CA LEU A 191 4.91 -7.44 -0.33
C LEU A 191 6.24 -8.10 0.01
N GLN A 192 7.01 -7.53 0.94
CA GLN A 192 8.30 -8.06 1.38
C GLN A 192 8.20 -8.90 2.66
N GLY A 193 7.00 -9.10 3.21
CA GLY A 193 6.80 -9.82 4.48
C GLY A 193 7.37 -9.11 5.72
N GLN A 194 7.68 -7.82 5.64
CA GLN A 194 8.25 -7.00 6.72
C GLN A 194 7.15 -6.41 7.62
N ILE A 195 6.22 -7.26 8.06
CA ILE A 195 4.96 -6.83 8.67
C ILE A 195 5.12 -6.18 10.05
N GLN A 196 6.23 -6.41 10.75
CA GLN A 196 6.55 -5.69 11.98
C GLN A 196 6.78 -4.17 11.77
N THR A 197 6.96 -3.74 10.52
CA THR A 197 7.20 -2.34 10.17
C THR A 197 5.96 -1.60 9.70
N LEU A 198 4.78 -2.25 9.67
CA LEU A 198 3.53 -1.64 9.21
C LEU A 198 3.16 -0.42 10.07
N LYS A 199 2.82 0.69 9.41
CA LYS A 199 2.52 1.98 10.04
C LYS A 199 1.02 2.27 10.12
N LEU A 200 0.20 1.63 9.29
CA LEU A 200 -1.25 1.79 9.25
C LEU A 200 -1.92 0.60 9.93
N PRO A 201 -2.83 0.83 10.90
CA PRO A 201 -3.55 -0.26 11.55
C PRO A 201 -4.32 -1.17 10.56
N VAL A 202 -4.89 -0.59 9.51
CA VAL A 202 -5.66 -1.33 8.49
C VAL A 202 -4.80 -2.29 7.66
N SER A 203 -3.47 -2.10 7.60
CA SER A 203 -2.57 -2.98 6.83
C SER A 203 -2.55 -4.41 7.33
N TRP A 204 -2.84 -4.62 8.62
CA TRP A 204 -2.92 -5.97 9.20
C TRP A 204 -4.08 -6.80 8.63
N GLN A 205 -5.05 -6.21 7.94
CA GLN A 205 -6.13 -6.94 7.26
C GLN A 205 -5.70 -7.52 5.91
N LEU A 206 -4.52 -7.14 5.41
CA LEU A 206 -4.07 -7.44 4.04
C LEU A 206 -2.96 -8.52 3.99
N LEU A 207 -2.69 -9.22 5.10
CA LEU A 207 -1.60 -10.20 5.14
C LEU A 207 -1.87 -11.34 4.16
N ARG A 208 -3.11 -11.86 4.13
CA ARG A 208 -3.53 -12.89 3.18
C ARG A 208 -3.34 -12.47 1.74
N ALA A 209 -3.87 -11.32 1.34
CA ALA A 209 -3.73 -10.83 -0.03
C ALA A 209 -2.25 -10.69 -0.44
N ALA A 210 -1.41 -10.14 0.45
CA ALA A 210 0.02 -9.98 0.20
C ALA A 210 0.77 -11.33 0.13
N SER A 211 0.45 -12.28 1.00
CA SER A 211 1.04 -13.62 1.00
C SER A 211 0.68 -14.41 -0.26
N LEU A 212 -0.54 -14.27 -0.78
CA LEU A 212 -0.95 -14.93 -2.02
C LEU A 212 -0.18 -14.38 -3.24
N GLU A 213 0.06 -13.06 -3.32
CA GLU A 213 0.89 -12.48 -4.38
C GLU A 213 2.33 -13.01 -4.41
N GLN A 214 2.92 -13.24 -3.24
CA GLN A 214 4.27 -13.80 -3.13
C GLN A 214 4.36 -15.24 -3.63
N THR A 215 3.23 -15.98 -3.66
CA THR A 215 3.21 -17.37 -4.16
C THR A 215 2.98 -17.48 -5.67
N VAL A 216 2.44 -16.44 -6.29
CA VAL A 216 2.11 -16.42 -7.73
C VAL A 216 3.25 -15.84 -8.58
N ASN A 217 4.15 -15.05 -7.97
CA ASN A 217 5.35 -14.47 -8.60
C ASN A 217 6.62 -15.28 -8.28
#